data_AF-A0AAX0HWK9-F1
#
_entry.id   AF-A0AAX0HWK9-F1
#
_cell.length_a   1.000
_cell.length_b   1.000
_cell.length_c   1.000
_cell.angle_alpha   90.00
_cell.angle_beta   90.00
_cell.angle_gamma   90.00
#
_symmetry.space_group_name_H-M   'P 1'
#
loop_
_entity.id
_entity.type
_entity.pdbx_description
1 polymer ?
#
loop_
_entity_poly.entity_id
_entity_poly.type
_entity_poly.pdbx_seq_one_letter_code
_entity_poly.pdbx_strand_id
1 'polypeptide(L)' 'MSINCEPGGGAEDFGELLADLFEHASRMYAQRDGMPLARCRSLMLDDFSRRVADPSGRREGALPVEH' A
#
# COMPACT_ATOMS: atom_id res chain seq x y z
N MET A 1 9.63 11.50 -8.45
CA MET A 1 9.92 11.34 -7.02
C MET A 1 10.73 10.06 -6.91
N SER A 2 12.03 10.16 -6.64
CA SER A 2 12.91 8.99 -6.55
C SER A 2 12.78 8.41 -5.15
N ILE A 3 12.36 7.15 -5.07
CA ILE A 3 12.36 6.38 -3.83
C ILE A 3 13.80 5.94 -3.56
N ASN A 4 14.47 6.63 -2.64
CA ASN A 4 15.79 6.22 -2.14
C ASN A 4 15.59 4.99 -1.25
N CYS A 5 15.77 3.81 -1.82
CA CYS A 5 15.90 2.56 -1.08
C CYS A 5 17.39 2.31 -0.78
N GLU A 6 18.00 3.14 0.08
CA GLU A 6 19.33 2.80 0.59
C GLU A 6 19.19 1.62 1.56
N PRO A 7 19.94 0.52 1.38
CA PRO A 7 19.73 -0.75 2.09
C PRO A 7 20.19 -0.74 3.57
N GLY A 8 20.27 0.44 4.20
CA GLY A 8 20.69 0.62 5.59
C GLY A 8 19.54 0.82 6.59
N GLY A 9 18.31 0.97 6.12
CA GLY A 9 17.13 1.22 6.95
C GLY A 9 16.54 -0.06 7.55
N GLY A 10 16.12 0.02 8.80
CA GLY A 10 15.43 -1.06 9.50
C GLY A 10 13.98 -1.22 9.03
N ALA A 11 13.23 -2.12 9.66
CA ALA A 11 11.81 -2.30 9.37
C ALA A 11 10.98 -1.01 9.55
N GLU A 12 11.49 -0.08 10.36
CA GLU A 12 10.89 1.23 10.66
C GLU A 12 10.88 2.16 9.44
N ASP A 13 11.97 2.21 8.66
CA ASP A 13 12.06 3.01 7.44
C ASP A 13 11.06 2.53 6.36
N PHE A 14 10.90 1.21 6.25
CA PHE A 14 9.89 0.63 5.37
C PHE A 14 8.46 0.88 5.89
N GLY A 15 8.28 0.95 7.22
CA GLY A 15 7.02 1.33 7.84
C GLY A 15 6.61 2.76 7.50
N GLU A 16 7.54 3.70 7.56
CA GLU A 16 7.33 5.10 7.16
C GLU A 16 6.98 5.19 5.67
N LEU A 17 7.73 4.50 4.80
CA LEU A 17 7.44 4.45 3.37
C LEU A 17 6.02 3.91 3.07
N LEU A 18 5.61 2.85 3.77
CA LEU A 18 4.26 2.28 3.62
C LEU A 18 3.19 3.27 4.10
N ALA A 19 3.43 4.00 5.19
CA ALA A 19 2.51 5.01 5.70
C ALA A 19 2.32 6.17 4.70
N ASP A 20 3.41 6.66 4.11
CA ASP A 20 3.38 7.72 3.09
C ASP A 20 2.64 7.27 1.84
N LEU A 21 2.93 6.05 1.35
CA LEU A 21 2.26 5.48 0.19
C LEU A 21 0.76 5.32 0.44
N PHE A 22 0.37 4.79 1.61
CA PHE A 22 -1.02 4.61 2.00
C PHE A 22 -1.78 5.93 2.05
N GLU A 23 -1.18 6.96 2.65
CA GLU A 23 -1.79 8.29 2.76
C GLU A 23 -1.96 8.93 1.37
N HIS A 24 -0.95 8.84 0.52
CA HIS A 24 -0.99 9.35 -0.85
C HIS A 24 -2.09 8.67 -1.67
N ALA A 25 -2.13 7.34 -1.67
CA ALA A 25 -3.14 6.55 -2.38
C ALA A 25 -4.55 6.85 -1.88
N SER A 26 -4.74 6.97 -0.56
CA SER A 26 -6.03 7.29 0.06
C SER A 26 -6.55 8.64 -0.41
N ARG A 27 -5.68 9.66 -0.50
CA ARG A 27 -6.05 10.99 -1.02
C ARG A 27 -6.40 10.96 -2.49
N MET A 28 -5.60 10.26 -3.29
CA MET A 28 -5.85 10.13 -4.73
C MET A 28 -7.20 9.46 -5.00
N TYR A 29 -7.52 8.39 -4.27
CA TYR A 29 -8.80 7.70 -4.40
C TYR A 29 -9.98 8.56 -3.92
N ALA A 30 -9.84 9.24 -2.77
CA ALA A 30 -10.85 10.15 -2.25
C ALA A 30 -11.18 11.28 -3.24
N GLN A 31 -10.16 11.85 -3.89
CA GLN A 31 -10.33 12.88 -4.91
C GLN A 31 -11.00 12.34 -6.17
N ARG A 32 -10.60 11.14 -6.63
CA ARG A 32 -11.14 10.51 -7.85
C ARG A 32 -12.63 10.18 -7.72
N ASP A 33 -13.03 9.64 -6.58
CA ASP A 33 -14.39 9.11 -6.36
C ASP A 33 -15.30 10.09 -5.57
N GLY A 34 -14.79 11.27 -5.19
CA GLY A 34 -15.53 12.24 -4.40
C GLY A 34 -15.94 11.74 -3.01
N MET A 35 -15.14 10.84 -2.42
CA MET A 35 -15.44 10.17 -1.15
C MET A 35 -14.72 10.83 0.04
N PRO A 36 -15.26 10.73 1.27
CA PRO A 36 -14.55 11.19 2.45
C PRO A 36 -13.24 10.42 2.67
N LEU A 37 -12.14 11.13 2.86
CA LEU A 37 -10.80 10.54 3.03
C LEU A 37 -10.73 9.48 4.14
N ALA A 38 -11.43 9.71 5.26
CA ALA A 38 -11.50 8.74 6.36
C ALA A 38 -12.09 7.39 5.91
N ARG A 39 -13.13 7.42 5.07
CA ARG A 39 -13.76 6.21 4.53
C ARG A 39 -12.82 5.48 3.56
N CYS A 40 -12.13 6.22 2.69
CA CYS A 40 -11.15 5.66 1.77
C CYS A 40 -10.01 4.96 2.52
N ARG A 41 -9.47 5.59 3.58
CA ARG A 41 -8.45 4.98 4.44
C ARG A 41 -8.94 3.66 5.05
N SER A 42 -10.14 3.64 5.63
CA SER A 42 -10.69 2.41 6.23
C SER A 42 -10.83 1.28 5.21
N LEU A 43 -11.35 1.58 4.01
CA LEU A 43 -11.53 0.57 2.95
C LEU A 43 -10.19 0.01 2.45
N MET A 44 -9.20 0.87 2.23
CA MET A 44 -7.87 0.44 1.78
C MET A 44 -7.15 -0.38 2.85
N LEU A 45 -7.25 0.02 4.12
CA LEU A 45 -6.60 -0.69 5.22
C LEU A 45 -7.24 -2.06 5.46
N ASP A 46 -8.56 -2.17 5.35
CA ASP A 46 -9.28 -3.45 5.43
C ASP A 46 -8.85 -4.41 4.31
N ASP A 47 -8.84 -3.94 3.06
CA ASP A 47 -8.39 -4.75 1.92
C ASP A 47 -6.91 -5.16 2.03
N PHE A 48 -6.05 -4.24 2.48
CA PHE A 48 -4.63 -4.53 2.73
C PHE A 48 -4.47 -5.61 3.80
N SER A 49 -5.12 -5.44 4.96
CA SER A 49 -5.03 -6.37 6.09
C SER A 49 -5.52 -7.76 5.70
N ARG A 50 -6.62 -7.85 4.95
CA ARG A 50 -7.15 -9.12 4.43
C ARG A 50 -6.13 -9.84 3.53
N ARG A 51 -5.42 -9.12 2.66
CA ARG A 51 -4.41 -9.70 1.75
C ARG A 51 -3.13 -10.10 2.45
N VAL A 52 -2.74 -9.38 3.49
CA VAL A 52 -1.60 -9.77 4.34
C VAL A 52 -1.93 -11.04 5.11
N ALA A 53 -3.17 -11.18 5.61
CA ALA A 53 -3.62 -12.36 6.34
C ALA A 53 -3.80 -13.60 5.43
N ASP A 54 -4.28 -13.42 4.20
CA ASP A 54 -4.38 -14.47 3.19
C ASP A 54 -3.70 -14.05 1.87
N PRO A 55 -2.38 -14.27 1.72
CA PRO A 55 -1.65 -13.90 0.52
C PRO A 55 -1.98 -14.80 -0.68
N SER A 56 -2.64 -15.94 -0.46
CA SER A 56 -2.98 -16.93 -1.49
C SER A 56 -4.19 -16.51 -2.33
N GLY A 57 -5.09 -15.68 -1.79
CA GLY A 57 -6.37 -15.33 -2.42
C GLY A 57 -6.29 -14.42 -3.65
N ARG A 58 -5.11 -13.91 -4.04
CA ARG A 58 -4.95 -12.99 -5.18
C ARG A 58 -3.67 -13.23 -5.99
N ARG A 59 -3.60 -14.33 -6.73
CA ARG A 59 -2.76 -14.42 -7.95
C ARG A 59 -3.47 -13.73 -9.13
N GLU A 60 -3.80 -12.46 -9.01
CA GLU A 60 -4.10 -11.63 -10.18
C GLU A 60 -2.96 -10.62 -10.30
N GLY A 61 -2.01 -10.93 -11.18
CA GLY A 61 -0.85 -10.10 -11.47
C GLY A 61 0.50 -10.58 -10.91
N ALA A 62 0.70 -11.89 -10.72
CA ALA A 62 2.04 -12.40 -10.47
C ALA A 62 2.94 -12.06 -11.67
N LEU A 63 3.82 -11.07 -11.52
CA LEU A 63 4.96 -10.91 -12.41
C LEU A 63 5.81 -12.20 -12.31
N PRO A 64 6.38 -12.69 -13.42
CA PRO A 64 7.19 -13.89 -13.38
C PRO A 64 8.34 -13.69 -12.40
N VAL A 65 8.56 -14.70 -11.56
CA VAL A 65 9.71 -14.75 -10.68
C VAL A 65 10.95 -14.98 -11.55
N GLU A 66 11.76 -13.95 -11.72
CA GLU A 66 13.12 -14.11 -12.23
C GLU A 66 13.96 -14.56 -11.02
N HIS A 67 14.57 -15.74 -11.13
CA HIS A 67 15.35 -16.42 -10.09
C HIS A 67 16.65 -15.70 -9.72
#